data_AF-A0A5E4P2S4-F1
#
_entry.id   AF-A0A5E4P2S4-F1
#
_cell.length_a   1.000
_cell.length_b   1.000
_cell.length_c   1.000
_cell.angle_alpha   90.00
_cell.angle_beta   90.00
_cell.angle_gamma   90.00
#
_symmetry.space_group_name_H-M   'P 1'
#
loop_
_entity.id
_entity.type
_entity.pdbx_description
1 polymer ?
#
loop_
_entity_poly.entity_id
_entity_poly.type
_entity_poly.pdbx_seq_one_letter_code
_entity_poly.pdbx_strand_id
1 'polypeptide(L)' 'MKYAPIVCIAIAAFLIDASAARAEVCPLIFKPVCAEKHGGFKTYTNACFARVAHASVIANCSCVKH' A
#
# COMPACT_ATOMS: atom_id res chain seq x y z
N MET A 1 29.33 20.66 -1.96
CA MET A 1 30.16 20.39 -3.16
C MET A 1 31.57 20.08 -2.68
N LYS A 2 32.16 18.94 -3.10
CA LYS A 2 33.38 18.27 -2.56
C LYS A 2 33.12 17.69 -1.16
N TYR A 3 32.87 16.39 -0.95
CA TYR A 3 33.69 15.24 -1.34
C TYR A 3 32.83 14.00 -1.65
N ALA A 4 32.75 13.66 -2.94
CA ALA A 4 32.93 12.30 -3.41
C ALA A 4 34.31 12.33 -4.09
N PRO A 5 35.18 11.32 -3.93
CA PRO A 5 34.94 10.08 -4.68
C PRO A 5 35.54 8.79 -4.04
N ILE A 6 35.07 7.63 -4.51
CA ILE A 6 35.79 6.34 -4.49
C ILE A 6 36.04 5.67 -3.12
N VAL A 7 34.97 5.31 -2.40
CA VAL A 7 35.03 4.10 -1.55
C VAL A 7 34.42 2.97 -2.36
N CYS A 8 35.30 2.24 -3.04
CA CYS A 8 35.01 0.98 -3.71
C CYS A 8 34.46 -0.03 -2.70
N ILE A 9 33.27 -0.56 -3.01
CA ILE A 9 32.93 -2.00 -2.95
C ILE A 9 32.99 -2.66 -1.55
N ALA A 10 31.85 -3.26 -1.16
CA ALA A 10 31.52 -3.93 0.12
C ALA A 10 31.03 -2.92 1.19
N ILE A 11 29.79 -2.98 1.70
CA ILE A 11 29.12 -4.15 2.26
C ILE A 11 27.60 -3.96 2.14
N ALA A 12 26.95 -4.69 1.23
CA ALA A 12 25.62 -5.32 1.36
C ALA A 12 24.40 -4.60 2.00
N ALA A 13 24.32 -3.27 2.10
CA ALA A 13 23.23 -2.61 2.84
C ALA A 13 22.23 -1.77 2.01
N PHE A 14 22.32 -1.73 0.67
CA PHE A 14 21.51 -0.77 -0.11
C PHE A 14 20.77 -1.27 -1.36
N LEU A 15 20.74 -2.57 -1.68
CA LEU A 15 20.00 -3.06 -2.86
C LEU A 15 19.29 -4.42 -2.66
N ILE A 16 18.74 -4.70 -1.48
CA ILE A 16 17.87 -5.87 -1.30
C ILE A 16 16.53 -5.41 -0.70
N ASP A 17 15.72 -4.72 -1.50
CA ASP A 17 14.28 -4.69 -1.23
C ASP A 17 13.70 -6.03 -1.70
N ALA A 18 13.75 -7.04 -0.82
CA ALA A 18 13.14 -8.36 -1.07
C ALA A 18 11.61 -8.33 -0.95
N SER A 19 10.97 -7.19 -1.19
CA SER A 19 9.53 -7.09 -1.43
C SER A 19 9.27 -7.22 -2.93
N ALA A 20 9.70 -8.35 -3.52
CA ALA A 20 9.13 -8.80 -4.77
C ALA A 20 7.62 -8.93 -4.54
N ALA A 21 6.84 -8.02 -5.12
CA ALA A 21 5.41 -7.86 -4.90
C ALA A 21 4.71 -9.21 -5.01
N ARG A 22 4.42 -9.85 -3.88
CA ARG A 22 3.54 -11.02 -3.86
C ARG A 22 2.19 -10.50 -4.34
N ALA A 23 1.70 -11.05 -5.45
CA ALA A 23 0.34 -10.80 -5.89
C ALA A 23 -0.59 -11.11 -4.70
N GLU A 24 -1.21 -10.06 -4.15
CA GLU A 24 -2.06 -10.20 -2.99
C GLU A 24 -3.41 -10.73 -3.46
N VAL A 25 -3.74 -11.95 -3.02
CA VAL A 25 -5.02 -12.60 -3.37
C VAL A 25 -6.06 -12.19 -2.34
N CYS A 26 -7.14 -11.56 -2.80
CA CYS A 26 -8.26 -11.17 -1.95
C CYS A 26 -9.43 -12.17 -2.03
N PRO A 27 -10.05 -12.53 -0.90
CA PRO A 27 -11.27 -13.32 -0.90
C PRO A 27 -12.43 -12.54 -1.51
N LEU A 28 -13.32 -13.25 -2.20
CA LEU A 28 -14.55 -12.70 -2.79
C LEU A 28 -15.69 -12.62 -1.77
N ILE A 29 -15.40 -12.11 -0.58
CA ILE A 29 -16.40 -11.87 0.47
C ILE A 29 -16.89 -10.43 0.41
N PHE A 30 -18.19 -10.23 0.63
CA PHE A 30 -18.78 -8.91 0.75
C PHE A 30 -18.81 -8.47 2.22
N LYS A 31 -17.88 -7.59 2.60
CA LYS A 31 -17.77 -6.96 3.93
C LYS A 31 -17.30 -5.52 3.74
N PRO A 32 -18.17 -4.61 3.27
CA PRO A 32 -17.75 -3.35 2.70
C PRO A 32 -17.07 -2.44 3.71
N VAL A 33 -16.08 -1.68 3.23
CA VAL A 33 -15.36 -0.68 4.02
C VAL A 33 -15.30 0.64 3.26
N CYS A 34 -15.26 1.76 3.99
CA CYS A 34 -15.05 3.08 3.44
C CYS A 34 -13.58 3.44 3.65
N ALA A 35 -12.89 3.80 2.57
CA ALA A 35 -11.48 4.12 2.60
C ALA A 35 -11.17 5.39 1.82
N GLU A 36 -10.19 6.16 2.29
CA GLU A 36 -9.65 7.32 1.60
C GLU A 36 -8.56 6.89 0.62
N LYS A 37 -8.63 7.41 -0.60
CA LYS A 37 -7.60 7.27 -1.62
C LYS A 37 -7.55 8.53 -2.48
N HIS A 38 -6.35 9.13 -2.57
CA HIS A 38 -6.08 10.30 -3.42
C HIS A 38 -7.00 11.50 -3.10
N GLY A 39 -7.27 11.75 -1.81
CA GLY A 39 -8.12 12.86 -1.36
C GLY A 39 -9.62 12.67 -1.57
N GLY A 40 -10.05 11.48 -2.03
CA GLY A 40 -11.45 11.10 -2.12
C GLY A 40 -11.74 9.86 -1.29
N PHE A 41 -13.02 9.63 -1.02
CA PHE A 41 -13.47 8.44 -0.31
C PHE A 41 -14.17 7.47 -1.27
N LYS A 42 -13.95 6.18 -1.06
CA LYS A 42 -14.53 5.12 -1.87
C LYS A 42 -14.91 3.92 -1.02
N THR A 43 -16.05 3.31 -1.33
CA THR A 43 -16.43 2.01 -0.78
C THR A 43 -15.68 0.89 -1.52
N TYR A 44 -15.02 0.03 -0.75
CA TYR A 44 -14.37 -1.19 -1.24
C TYR A 44 -15.16 -2.42 -0.80
N THR A 45 -15.17 -3.47 -1.62
CA THR A 45 -15.91 -4.74 -1.38
C THR A 45 -15.53 -5.39 -0.04
N ASN A 46 -14.26 -5.30 0.33
CA ASN A 46 -13.74 -5.65 1.65
C ASN A 46 -12.38 -4.98 1.92
N ALA A 47 -11.90 -5.09 3.16
CA ALA A 47 -10.64 -4.49 3.60
C ALA A 47 -9.40 -4.97 2.82
N CYS A 48 -9.40 -6.21 2.30
CA CYS A 48 -8.30 -6.70 1.47
C CYS A 48 -8.19 -5.86 0.18
N PHE A 49 -9.31 -5.66 -0.52
CA PHE A 49 -9.33 -4.84 -1.74
C PHE A 49 -8.95 -3.38 -1.47
N ALA A 50 -9.28 -2.83 -0.29
CA ALA A 50 -8.82 -1.50 0.10
C ALA A 50 -7.29 -1.45 0.28
N ARG A 51 -6.71 -2.45 0.96
CA ARG A 51 -5.26 -2.57 1.17
C ARG A 51 -4.48 -2.71 -0.12
N VAL A 52 -4.90 -3.60 -1.03
CA VAL A 52 -4.28 -3.79 -2.36
C VAL A 52 -4.37 -2.51 -3.19
N ALA A 53 -5.44 -1.73 -3.01
CA ALA A 53 -5.58 -0.44 -3.66
C ALA A 53 -4.78 0.69 -3.00
N HIS A 54 -4.05 0.42 -1.92
CA HIS A 54 -3.36 1.40 -1.07
C HIS A 54 -4.31 2.51 -0.56
N ALA A 55 -5.54 2.13 -0.23
CA ALA A 55 -6.53 3.02 0.38
C ALA A 55 -6.50 2.88 1.91
N SER A 56 -6.62 4.01 2.61
CA SER A 56 -6.66 4.04 4.08
C SER A 56 -8.08 3.82 4.56
N VAL A 57 -8.35 2.68 5.22
CA VAL A 57 -9.70 2.36 5.74
C VAL A 57 -10.03 3.30 6.90
N ILE A 58 -11.11 4.06 6.77
CA ILE A 58 -11.61 5.00 7.79
C ILE A 58 -12.85 4.47 8.51
N ALA A 59 -13.59 3.55 7.89
CA ALA A 59 -14.77 2.94 8.50
C ALA A 59 -14.99 1.51 8.00
N ASN A 60 -15.50 0.64 8.89
CA ASN A 60 -15.82 -0.76 8.60
C ASN A 60 -17.21 -0.95 7.95
N CYS A 61 -17.73 0.09 7.31
CA CYS A 61 -19.00 0.09 6.61
C CYS A 61 -18.86 0.84 5.27
N SER A 62 -19.84 0.72 4.39
CA SER A 62 -19.89 1.51 3.14
C SER A 62 -19.93 3.01 3.43
N CYS A 63 -19.39 3.78 2.50
CA CYS A 63 -19.52 5.22 2.54
C CYS A 63 -20.99 5.65 2.32
N VAL A 64 -21.56 6.42 3.27
CA VAL A 64 -22.99 6.82 3.23
C VAL A 64 -23.21 8.32 3.01
N LYS A 65 -22.27 9.17 3.42
CA LYS A 65 -22.14 10.60 3.07
C LYS A 65 -20.68 10.99 3.26
N HIS A 66 -20.14 11.80 2.35
CA HIS A 66 -18.83 12.43 2.46
C HIS A 66 -19.01 13.93 2.64
#